data_AF-A0A7W7HBJ2-F1
#
_entry.id   AF-A0A7W7HBJ2-F1
#
_cell.length_a   1.000
_cell.length_b   1.000
_cell.length_c   1.000
_cell.angle_alpha   90.00
_cell.angle_beta   90.00
_cell.angle_gamma   90.00
#
_symmetry.space_group_name_H-M   'P 1'
#
loop_
_entity.id
_entity.type
_entity.pdbx_description
1 polymer ?
#
loop_
_entity_poly.entity_id
_entity_poly.type
_entity_poly.pdbx_seq_one_letter_code
_entity_poly.pdbx_strand_id
1 'polypeptide(L)'
;MTIELPPELTEPLEWLGLSWPEADEDRLYADGMAWIQHGTRLRQHAADADAAARRVWLENEGATVEAFEQWWNGDDGPGRHLADAATAVELIGAGLIAMSGVTVALKTAYLAQLTLLAFQVGQAIATAAVSAGATLAEIPLFVAASRIACRQLVHKALQVVEGEIAHSFAQAAELLRTAGTKAAAQHAGQLAKHFGQNSEFHRLMREVERVDVHSPLDGANFYSGKDSAGTPMRVYAEKHTDGVTSVTLEQTPGGARFDDMLLFETGSPIRTDHAKDVWSRLSERYAEDAQGEVTAWSHNARAEGIWNTVERPALERNPAVTKIGVIDPDA
;
A
#
# COMPACT_ATOMS: atom_id res chain seq x y z
N MET A 1 10.06 -26.52 0.60
CA MET A 1 9.43 -26.54 1.93
C MET A 1 9.38 -25.10 2.36
N THR A 2 8.19 -24.63 2.72
CA THR A 2 7.96 -23.29 3.26
C THR A 2 8.86 -23.07 4.48
N ILE A 3 9.53 -21.93 4.51
CA ILE A 3 10.42 -21.49 5.57
C ILE A 3 9.54 -21.07 6.73
N GLU A 4 9.70 -21.82 7.82
CA GLU A 4 9.05 -21.58 9.11
C GLU A 4 10.01 -20.88 10.07
N LEU A 5 9.46 -20.21 11.07
CA LEU A 5 10.24 -19.63 12.16
C LEU A 5 10.83 -20.76 13.03
N PRO A 6 12.16 -20.88 13.15
CA PRO A 6 12.79 -21.80 14.10
C PRO A 6 12.36 -21.45 15.53
N PRO A 7 12.01 -22.44 16.38
CA PRO A 7 11.55 -22.19 17.75
C PRO A 7 12.51 -21.34 18.58
N GLU A 8 13.82 -21.45 18.31
CA GLU A 8 14.88 -20.70 18.99
C GLU A 8 14.84 -19.19 18.69
N LEU A 9 14.18 -18.78 17.60
CA LEU A 9 14.07 -17.39 17.17
C LEU A 9 12.73 -16.74 17.55
N THR A 10 11.82 -17.49 18.17
CA THR A 10 10.55 -16.97 18.69
C THR A 10 10.77 -15.90 19.77
N GLU A 11 11.66 -16.17 20.73
CA GLU A 11 11.97 -15.20 21.80
C GLU A 11 12.59 -13.90 21.25
N PRO A 12 13.62 -13.94 20.36
CA PRO A 12 14.10 -12.76 19.65
C PRO A 12 13.00 -11.97 18.92
N LEU A 13 12.05 -12.66 18.29
CA LEU A 13 10.92 -12.03 17.61
C LEU A 13 9.98 -11.31 18.59
N GLU A 14 9.69 -11.93 19.73
CA GLU A 14 8.87 -11.33 20.79
C GLU A 14 9.49 -10.05 21.35
N TRP A 15 10.81 -10.00 21.55
CA TRP A 15 11.51 -8.77 21.96
C TRP A 15 11.30 -7.62 20.96
N LEU A 16 11.24 -7.94 19.67
CA LEU A 16 10.97 -6.95 18.63
C LEU A 16 9.50 -6.50 18.65
N GLY A 17 8.58 -7.30 19.16
CA GLY A 17 7.14 -7.03 19.09
C GLY A 17 6.62 -6.98 17.65
N LEU A 18 7.21 -7.79 16.77
CA LEU A 18 6.83 -7.91 15.36
C LEU A 18 6.24 -9.29 15.10
N SER A 19 5.51 -9.42 13.99
CA SER A 19 5.03 -10.71 13.49
C SER A 19 6.01 -11.31 12.47
N TRP A 20 5.98 -12.64 12.39
CA TRP A 20 6.64 -13.40 11.35
C TRP A 20 5.87 -13.26 10.01
N PRO A 21 6.55 -13.16 8.85
CA PRO A 21 5.88 -13.19 7.57
C PRO A 21 5.32 -14.58 7.24
N GLU A 22 3.99 -14.73 7.18
CA GLU A 22 3.30 -16.02 6.98
C GLU A 22 3.10 -16.45 5.52
N ALA A 23 3.60 -15.69 4.55
CA ALA A 23 3.40 -16.01 3.14
C ALA A 23 4.01 -17.37 2.78
N ASP A 24 3.28 -18.18 2.00
CA ASP A 24 3.70 -19.51 1.56
C ASP A 24 4.39 -19.45 0.19
N GLU A 25 5.71 -19.33 0.21
CA GLU A 25 6.54 -19.22 -1.00
C GLU A 25 6.52 -20.49 -1.88
N ASP A 26 6.35 -21.67 -1.29
CA ASP A 26 6.30 -22.93 -2.03
C ASP A 26 5.03 -22.99 -2.86
N ARG A 27 3.90 -22.61 -2.25
CA ARG A 27 2.63 -22.51 -2.95
C ARG A 27 2.65 -21.44 -4.04
N LEU A 28 3.21 -20.26 -3.74
CA LEU A 28 3.36 -19.20 -4.75
C LEU A 28 4.17 -19.68 -5.97
N TYR A 29 5.26 -20.42 -5.72
CA TYR A 29 6.07 -21.01 -6.78
C TYR A 29 5.31 -22.09 -7.56
N ALA A 30 4.63 -22.99 -6.86
CA ALA A 30 3.87 -24.08 -7.47
C ALA A 30 2.71 -23.56 -8.34
N ASP A 31 1.95 -22.59 -7.83
CA ASP A 31 0.88 -21.93 -8.56
C ASP A 31 1.46 -21.20 -9.78
N GLY A 32 2.54 -20.42 -9.60
CA GLY A 32 3.22 -19.74 -10.71
C GLY A 32 3.68 -20.70 -11.81
N MET A 33 4.22 -21.86 -11.44
CA MET A 33 4.62 -22.88 -12.41
C MET A 33 3.42 -23.53 -13.12
N ALA A 34 2.32 -23.76 -12.42
CA ALA A 34 1.09 -24.24 -13.03
C ALA A 34 0.58 -23.27 -14.11
N TRP A 35 0.67 -21.96 -13.87
CA TRP A 35 0.36 -20.90 -14.84
C TRP A 35 1.30 -20.93 -16.05
N ILE A 36 2.62 -21.01 -15.84
CA ILE A 36 3.60 -21.11 -16.94
C ILE A 36 3.33 -22.35 -17.82
N GLN A 37 3.05 -23.50 -17.20
CA GLN A 37 2.71 -24.71 -17.93
C GLN A 37 1.38 -24.58 -18.69
N HIS A 38 0.39 -23.89 -18.12
CA HIS A 38 -0.87 -23.60 -18.81
C HIS A 38 -0.66 -22.71 -20.03
N GLY A 39 0.15 -21.65 -19.90
CA GLY A 39 0.51 -20.77 -21.01
C GLY A 39 1.23 -21.52 -22.13
N THR A 40 2.14 -22.43 -21.79
CA THR A 40 2.81 -23.31 -22.76
C THR A 40 1.82 -24.18 -23.53
N ARG A 41 0.84 -24.80 -22.86
CA ARG A 41 -0.22 -25.58 -23.52
C ARG A 41 -1.10 -24.70 -24.40
N LEU A 42 -1.46 -23.50 -23.92
CA LEU A 42 -2.28 -22.55 -24.68
C LEU A 42 -1.55 -22.09 -25.95
N ARG A 43 -0.24 -21.86 -25.88
CA ARG A 43 0.61 -21.52 -27.02
C ARG A 43 0.67 -22.65 -28.06
N GLN A 44 0.74 -23.90 -27.62
CA GLN A 44 0.65 -25.06 -28.51
C GLN A 44 -0.70 -25.11 -29.23
N HIS A 45 -1.81 -24.97 -28.49
CA HIS A 45 -3.15 -24.92 -29.08
C HIS A 45 -3.34 -23.73 -30.03
N ALA A 46 -2.75 -22.58 -29.73
CA ALA A 46 -2.74 -21.42 -30.61
C ALA A 46 -2.03 -21.72 -31.93
N ALA A 47 -0.86 -22.37 -31.88
CA ALA A 47 -0.12 -22.77 -33.07
C ALA A 47 -0.87 -23.81 -33.91
N ASP A 48 -1.52 -24.79 -33.27
CA ASP A 48 -2.35 -25.79 -33.96
C ASP A 48 -3.56 -25.14 -34.65
N ALA A 49 -4.22 -24.21 -33.97
CA ALA A 49 -5.35 -23.46 -34.50
C ALA A 49 -4.92 -22.58 -35.69
N ASP A 50 -3.78 -21.90 -35.60
CA ASP A 50 -3.21 -21.11 -36.69
C ASP A 50 -2.86 -22.00 -37.89
N ALA A 51 -2.21 -23.15 -37.67
CA ALA A 51 -1.90 -24.09 -38.74
C ALA A 51 -3.15 -24.69 -39.40
N ALA A 52 -4.23 -24.89 -38.64
CA ALA A 52 -5.51 -25.33 -39.19
C ALA A 52 -6.18 -24.22 -40.01
N ALA A 53 -6.19 -22.98 -39.50
CA ALA A 53 -6.72 -21.82 -40.19
C ALA A 53 -5.96 -21.59 -41.51
N ARG A 54 -4.62 -21.60 -41.47
CA ARG A 54 -3.74 -21.46 -42.65
C ARG A 54 -4.05 -22.44 -43.75
N ARG A 55 -4.32 -23.70 -43.41
CA ARG A 55 -4.73 -24.71 -44.40
C ARG A 55 -6.00 -24.32 -45.14
N VAL A 56 -6.98 -23.68 -44.47
CA VAL A 56 -8.22 -23.25 -45.12
C VAL A 56 -7.93 -22.29 -46.27
N TRP A 57 -7.08 -21.28 -46.09
CA TRP A 57 -6.81 -20.33 -47.18
C TRP A 57 -5.68 -20.69 -48.12
N LEU A 58 -4.85 -21.68 -47.77
CA LEU A 58 -3.89 -22.26 -48.70
C LEU A 58 -4.52 -23.29 -49.64
N GLU A 59 -5.55 -24.01 -49.18
CA GLU A 59 -6.20 -25.09 -49.95
C GLU A 59 -7.50 -24.66 -50.64
N ASN A 60 -7.99 -23.45 -50.37
CA ASN A 60 -9.22 -22.92 -50.95
C ASN A 60 -8.99 -21.51 -51.53
N GLU A 61 -9.80 -21.14 -52.52
CA GLU A 61 -9.75 -19.82 -53.17
C GLU A 61 -11.13 -19.14 -53.13
N GLY A 62 -11.14 -17.81 -53.12
CA GLY A 62 -12.35 -16.99 -53.24
C GLY A 62 -12.54 -15.98 -52.12
N ALA A 63 -13.44 -15.02 -52.35
CA ALA A 63 -13.62 -13.85 -51.49
C ALA A 63 -13.94 -14.18 -50.01
N THR A 64 -14.63 -15.28 -49.73
CA THR A 64 -14.92 -15.72 -48.35
C THR A 64 -13.67 -16.19 -47.63
N VAL A 65 -12.77 -16.86 -48.34
CA VAL A 65 -11.50 -17.37 -47.81
C VAL A 65 -10.54 -16.21 -47.52
N GLU A 66 -10.46 -15.25 -48.44
CA GLU A 66 -9.70 -14.00 -48.25
C GLU A 66 -10.24 -13.20 -47.05
N ALA A 67 -11.57 -13.08 -46.91
CA ALA A 67 -12.17 -12.43 -45.76
C ALA A 67 -11.88 -13.17 -44.44
N PHE A 68 -11.85 -14.50 -44.46
CA PHE A 68 -11.46 -15.30 -43.29
C PHE A 68 -9.99 -15.09 -42.92
N GLU A 69 -9.08 -15.07 -43.89
CA GLU A 69 -7.66 -14.77 -43.66
C GLU A 69 -7.47 -13.37 -43.05
N GLN A 70 -8.15 -12.36 -43.61
CA GLN A 70 -8.11 -10.99 -43.09
C GLN A 70 -8.67 -10.89 -41.67
N TRP A 71 -9.77 -11.58 -41.39
CA TRP A 71 -10.35 -11.62 -40.05
C TRP A 71 -9.44 -12.35 -39.05
N TRP A 72 -8.86 -13.49 -39.44
CA TRP A 72 -7.98 -14.29 -38.58
C TRP A 72 -6.72 -13.52 -38.18
N ASN A 73 -6.11 -12.82 -39.15
CA ASN A 73 -4.87 -12.07 -38.99
C ASN A 73 -5.07 -10.60 -38.62
N GLY A 74 -6.31 -10.14 -38.48
CA GLY A 74 -6.62 -8.78 -38.06
C GLY A 74 -6.13 -8.49 -36.64
N ASP A 75 -6.06 -7.21 -36.28
CA ASP A 75 -5.60 -6.78 -34.95
C ASP A 75 -6.48 -7.34 -33.81
N ASP A 76 -7.78 -7.50 -34.06
CA ASP A 76 -8.75 -8.18 -33.18
C ASP A 76 -9.09 -9.62 -33.67
N GLY A 77 -8.13 -10.25 -34.35
CA GLY A 77 -8.27 -11.59 -34.91
C GLY A 77 -8.02 -12.71 -33.88
N PRO A 78 -8.70 -13.87 -33.99
CA PRO A 78 -8.49 -15.01 -33.09
C PRO A 78 -7.03 -15.47 -32.99
N GLY A 79 -6.26 -15.42 -34.09
CA GLY A 79 -4.86 -15.84 -34.09
C GLY A 79 -4.03 -15.04 -33.09
N ARG A 80 -4.25 -13.71 -33.05
CA ARG A 80 -3.57 -12.81 -32.10
C ARG A 80 -4.09 -12.98 -30.68
N HIS A 81 -5.41 -13.07 -30.51
CA HIS A 81 -6.02 -13.26 -29.18
C HIS A 81 -5.54 -14.52 -28.45
N LEU A 82 -5.34 -15.62 -29.18
CA LEU A 82 -4.81 -16.85 -28.59
C LEU A 82 -3.36 -16.69 -28.12
N ALA A 83 -2.54 -15.94 -28.87
CA ALA A 83 -1.16 -15.64 -28.49
C ALA A 83 -1.07 -14.64 -27.32
N ASP A 84 -1.92 -13.62 -27.31
CA ASP A 84 -2.04 -12.64 -26.22
C ASP A 84 -2.48 -13.33 -24.92
N ALA A 85 -3.47 -14.22 -24.99
CA ALA A 85 -3.92 -15.00 -23.84
C ALA A 85 -2.79 -15.89 -23.27
N ALA A 86 -2.02 -16.58 -24.12
CA ALA A 86 -0.87 -17.37 -23.68
C ALA A 86 0.17 -16.50 -22.97
N THR A 87 0.49 -15.35 -23.55
CA THR A 87 1.45 -14.38 -22.99
C THR A 87 0.97 -13.83 -21.65
N ALA A 88 -0.32 -13.53 -21.51
CA ALA A 88 -0.88 -13.02 -20.27
C ALA A 88 -0.84 -14.04 -19.13
N VAL A 89 -1.20 -15.29 -19.42
CA VAL A 89 -1.12 -16.42 -18.48
C VAL A 89 0.33 -16.64 -18.03
N GLU A 90 1.29 -16.53 -18.95
CA GLU A 90 2.72 -16.61 -18.64
C GLU A 90 3.18 -15.46 -17.74
N LEU A 91 2.72 -14.22 -17.99
CA LEU A 91 3.02 -13.06 -17.14
C LEU A 91 2.45 -13.20 -15.71
N ILE A 92 1.23 -13.73 -15.57
CA ILE A 92 0.66 -14.04 -14.24
C ILE A 92 1.55 -15.06 -13.51
N GLY A 93 1.96 -16.12 -14.20
CA GLY A 93 2.85 -17.14 -13.64
C GLY A 93 4.20 -16.57 -13.22
N ALA A 94 4.80 -15.71 -14.06
CA ALA A 94 6.06 -15.04 -13.75
C ALA A 94 5.93 -14.12 -12.52
N GLY A 95 4.83 -13.39 -12.38
CA GLY A 95 4.56 -12.56 -11.21
C GLY A 95 4.46 -13.36 -9.91
N LEU A 96 3.79 -14.52 -9.93
CA LEU A 96 3.70 -15.44 -8.78
C LEU A 96 5.07 -16.01 -8.38
N ILE A 97 5.90 -16.41 -9.35
CA ILE A 97 7.26 -16.89 -9.10
C ILE A 97 8.14 -15.78 -8.52
N ALA A 98 8.01 -14.54 -9.02
CA ALA A 98 8.72 -13.40 -8.49
C ALA A 98 8.31 -13.12 -7.03
N MET A 99 7.01 -13.20 -6.68
CA MET A 99 6.56 -13.06 -5.29
C MET A 99 7.14 -14.14 -4.39
N SER A 100 7.18 -15.39 -4.85
CA SER A 100 7.85 -16.48 -4.13
C SER A 100 9.31 -16.14 -3.82
N GLY A 101 10.06 -15.66 -4.82
CA GLY A 101 11.45 -15.24 -4.65
C GLY A 101 11.62 -14.11 -3.64
N VAL A 102 10.74 -13.10 -3.68
CA VAL A 102 10.73 -11.99 -2.71
C VAL A 102 10.43 -12.50 -1.29
N THR A 103 9.47 -13.41 -1.13
CA THR A 103 9.13 -14.02 0.16
C THR A 103 10.30 -14.82 0.74
N VAL A 104 10.97 -15.64 -0.06
CA VAL A 104 12.18 -16.38 0.36
C VAL A 104 13.27 -15.40 0.82
N ALA A 105 13.54 -14.36 0.03
CA ALA A 105 14.55 -13.37 0.37
C ALA A 105 14.21 -12.62 1.67
N LEU A 106 12.96 -12.21 1.84
CA LEU A 106 12.46 -11.56 3.05
C LEU A 106 12.65 -12.45 4.27
N LYS A 107 12.10 -13.68 4.24
CA LYS A 107 12.17 -14.62 5.37
C LYS A 107 13.62 -14.95 5.73
N THR A 108 14.47 -15.19 4.74
CA THR A 108 15.89 -15.47 4.96
C THR A 108 16.61 -14.30 5.64
N ALA A 109 16.40 -13.07 5.15
CA ALA A 109 16.98 -11.88 5.77
C ALA A 109 16.42 -11.62 7.17
N TYR A 110 15.14 -11.91 7.39
CA TYR A 110 14.49 -11.81 8.70
C TYR A 110 15.11 -12.78 9.70
N LEU A 111 15.30 -14.04 9.33
CA LEU A 111 15.99 -15.05 10.16
C LEU A 111 17.43 -14.65 10.48
N ALA A 112 18.16 -14.11 9.50
CA ALA A 112 19.51 -13.62 9.71
C ALA A 112 19.53 -12.49 10.77
N GLN A 113 18.57 -11.56 10.71
CA GLN A 113 18.47 -10.46 11.68
C GLN A 113 18.11 -10.96 13.08
N LEU A 114 17.16 -11.89 13.21
CA LEU A 114 16.80 -12.49 14.50
C LEU A 114 17.98 -13.26 15.11
N THR A 115 18.71 -14.02 14.29
CA THR A 115 19.90 -14.76 14.73
C THR A 115 21.00 -13.82 15.22
N LEU A 116 21.23 -12.71 14.49
CA LEU A 116 22.18 -11.69 14.90
C LEU A 116 21.78 -11.05 16.23
N LEU A 117 20.50 -10.70 16.41
CA LEU A 117 19.99 -10.14 17.66
C LEU A 117 20.16 -11.11 18.83
N ALA A 118 19.79 -12.39 18.65
CA ALA A 118 19.94 -13.42 19.67
C ALA A 118 21.41 -13.54 20.11
N PHE A 119 22.34 -13.52 19.15
CA PHE A 119 23.77 -13.54 19.44
C PHE A 119 24.23 -12.30 20.21
N GLN A 120 23.82 -11.10 19.79
CA GLN A 120 24.17 -9.84 20.45
C GLN A 120 23.68 -9.79 21.90
N VAL A 121 22.42 -10.19 22.14
CA VAL A 121 21.84 -10.23 23.49
C VAL A 121 22.54 -11.29 24.34
N GLY A 122 22.79 -12.49 23.79
CA GLY A 122 23.55 -13.54 24.49
C GLY A 122 24.94 -13.10 24.91
N GLN A 123 25.68 -12.39 24.04
CA GLN A 123 27.00 -11.83 24.35
C GLN A 123 26.93 -10.73 25.42
N ALA A 124 25.94 -9.84 25.35
CA ALA A 124 25.74 -8.79 26.34
C ALA A 124 25.50 -9.37 27.74
N ILE A 125 24.71 -10.44 27.84
CA ILE A 125 24.45 -11.19 29.08
C ILE A 125 25.70 -11.93 29.55
N ALA A 126 26.40 -12.65 28.65
CA ALA A 126 27.58 -13.44 29.01
C ALA A 126 28.73 -12.58 29.56
N THR A 127 28.86 -11.34 29.08
CA THR A 127 29.91 -10.40 29.50
C THR A 127 29.46 -9.44 30.62
N ALA A 128 28.20 -9.54 31.06
CA ALA A 128 27.62 -8.63 32.06
C ALA A 128 28.38 -8.62 33.39
N ALA A 129 28.82 -9.78 33.89
CA ALA A 129 29.55 -9.83 35.16
C ALA A 129 30.91 -9.10 35.08
N VAL A 130 31.62 -9.23 33.95
CA VAL A 130 32.94 -8.61 33.73
C VAL A 130 32.78 -7.11 33.47
N SER A 131 31.70 -6.70 32.81
CA SER A 131 31.39 -5.29 32.53
C SER A 131 30.66 -4.58 33.68
N ALA A 132 30.51 -5.21 34.84
CA ALA A 132 29.72 -4.71 35.97
C ALA A 132 28.28 -4.32 35.57
N GLY A 133 27.70 -5.04 34.59
CA GLY A 133 26.35 -4.83 34.08
C GLY A 133 26.23 -3.77 32.97
N ALA A 134 27.32 -3.11 32.59
CA ALA A 134 27.28 -2.05 31.58
C ALA A 134 26.77 -2.54 30.20
N THR A 135 27.16 -3.75 29.78
CA THR A 135 26.74 -4.34 28.49
C THR A 135 25.25 -4.65 28.43
N LEU A 136 24.57 -4.84 29.57
CA LEU A 136 23.12 -5.04 29.59
C LEU A 136 22.36 -3.79 29.14
N ALA A 137 22.94 -2.60 29.30
CA ALA A 137 22.37 -1.35 28.84
C ALA A 137 22.34 -1.22 27.31
N GLU A 138 23.09 -2.07 26.59
CA GLU A 138 23.13 -2.09 25.12
C GLU A 138 21.95 -2.88 24.52
N ILE A 139 21.35 -3.81 25.28
CA ILE A 139 20.25 -4.68 24.80
C ILE A 139 19.08 -3.87 24.21
N PRO A 140 18.56 -2.81 24.85
CA PRO A 140 17.50 -1.99 24.26
C PRO A 140 17.90 -1.36 22.93
N LEU A 141 19.17 -1.00 22.75
CA LEU A 141 19.67 -0.45 21.49
C LEU A 141 19.69 -1.52 20.38
N PHE A 142 20.14 -2.75 20.69
CA PHE A 142 20.12 -3.85 19.71
C PHE A 142 18.71 -4.23 19.27
N VAL A 143 17.78 -4.29 20.22
CA VAL A 143 16.35 -4.53 19.96
C VAL A 143 15.77 -3.43 19.08
N ALA A 144 16.03 -2.15 19.41
CA ALA A 144 15.53 -1.02 18.61
C ALA A 144 16.10 -1.02 17.19
N ALA A 145 17.42 -1.23 17.04
CA ALA A 145 18.07 -1.29 15.73
C ALA A 145 17.54 -2.46 14.89
N SER A 146 17.38 -3.64 15.48
CA SER A 146 16.85 -4.82 14.79
C SER A 146 15.38 -4.65 14.40
N ARG A 147 14.56 -4.01 15.24
CA ARG A 147 13.17 -3.67 14.90
C ARG A 147 13.12 -2.78 13.66
N ILE A 148 13.98 -1.77 13.57
CA ILE A 148 14.08 -0.88 12.40
C ILE A 148 14.52 -1.69 11.17
N ALA A 149 15.54 -2.52 11.29
CA ALA A 149 16.03 -3.35 10.18
C ALA A 149 14.93 -4.30 9.65
N CYS A 150 14.24 -5.03 10.51
CA CYS A 150 13.13 -5.92 10.12
C CYS A 150 11.99 -5.15 9.42
N ARG A 151 11.60 -3.98 9.96
CA ARG A 151 10.59 -3.12 9.32
C ARG A 151 11.03 -2.65 7.93
N GLN A 152 12.32 -2.34 7.75
CA GLN A 152 12.85 -1.95 6.44
C GLN A 152 12.86 -3.12 5.44
N LEU A 153 13.15 -4.35 5.89
CA LEU A 153 13.10 -5.53 5.04
C LEU A 153 11.68 -5.77 4.52
N VAL A 154 10.67 -5.70 5.40
CA VAL A 154 9.26 -5.84 5.01
C VAL A 154 8.86 -4.75 4.00
N HIS A 155 9.21 -3.48 4.27
CA HIS A 155 8.90 -2.39 3.34
C HIS A 155 9.55 -2.59 1.96
N LYS A 156 10.81 -3.02 1.89
CA LYS A 156 11.49 -3.27 0.61
C LYS A 156 10.82 -4.42 -0.14
N ALA A 157 10.46 -5.50 0.55
CA ALA A 157 9.74 -6.61 -0.06
C ALA A 157 8.38 -6.16 -0.64
N LEU A 158 7.61 -5.39 0.15
CA LEU A 158 6.34 -4.83 -0.30
C LEU A 158 6.52 -3.90 -1.51
N GLN A 159 7.54 -3.05 -1.54
CA GLN A 159 7.82 -2.17 -2.68
C GLN A 159 8.07 -2.93 -3.99
N VAL A 160 8.80 -4.05 -3.94
CA VAL A 160 9.03 -4.88 -5.14
C VAL A 160 7.72 -5.50 -5.62
N VAL A 161 6.89 -6.00 -4.71
CA VAL A 161 5.59 -6.60 -5.04
C VAL A 161 4.62 -5.55 -5.60
N GLU A 162 4.51 -4.41 -4.92
CA GLU A 162 3.58 -3.34 -5.27
C GLU A 162 3.98 -2.58 -6.54
N GLY A 163 5.28 -2.58 -6.90
CA GLY A 163 5.80 -1.94 -8.10
C GLY A 163 5.94 -2.89 -9.28
N GLU A 164 7.02 -3.68 -9.29
CA GLU A 164 7.44 -4.47 -10.45
C GLU A 164 6.43 -5.59 -10.78
N ILE A 165 5.96 -6.29 -9.75
CA ILE A 165 5.07 -7.44 -9.93
C ILE A 165 3.64 -6.99 -10.27
N ALA A 166 3.16 -5.92 -9.64
CA ALA A 166 1.88 -5.31 -9.96
C ALA A 166 1.78 -4.89 -11.43
N HIS A 167 2.88 -4.36 -11.99
CA HIS A 167 2.96 -3.99 -13.40
C HIS A 167 2.81 -5.21 -14.32
N SER A 168 3.42 -6.36 -14.00
CA SER A 168 3.22 -7.60 -14.76
C SER A 168 1.76 -8.06 -14.75
N PHE A 169 1.06 -7.96 -13.61
CA PHE A 169 -0.37 -8.28 -13.55
C PHE A 169 -1.24 -7.29 -14.34
N ALA A 170 -0.88 -6.00 -14.36
CA ALA A 170 -1.58 -5.00 -15.16
C ALA A 170 -1.44 -5.29 -16.67
N GLN A 171 -0.24 -5.63 -17.11
CA GLN A 171 0.02 -6.02 -18.50
C GLN A 171 -0.74 -7.30 -18.87
N ALA A 172 -0.75 -8.30 -17.99
CA ALA A 172 -1.53 -9.52 -18.20
C ALA A 172 -3.04 -9.22 -18.29
N ALA A 173 -3.57 -8.33 -17.44
CA ALA A 173 -4.97 -7.95 -17.48
C ALA A 173 -5.36 -7.31 -18.83
N GLU A 174 -4.50 -6.46 -19.38
CA GLU A 174 -4.73 -5.81 -20.66
C GLU A 174 -4.71 -6.81 -21.82
N LEU A 175 -3.73 -7.73 -21.84
CA LEU A 175 -3.68 -8.81 -22.84
C LEU A 175 -4.87 -9.77 -22.75
N LEU A 176 -5.36 -10.06 -21.53
CA LEU A 176 -6.57 -10.88 -21.35
C LEU A 176 -7.83 -10.15 -21.81
N ARG A 177 -7.86 -8.82 -21.67
CA ARG A 177 -8.96 -7.96 -22.12
C ARG A 177 -9.04 -7.95 -23.63
N THR A 178 -7.90 -7.79 -24.32
CA THR A 178 -7.84 -7.88 -25.79
C THR A 178 -8.22 -9.29 -26.22
N ALA A 179 -7.71 -10.33 -25.58
CA ALA A 179 -8.03 -11.73 -25.90
C ALA A 179 -9.49 -12.19 -25.65
N GLY A 180 -10.38 -11.29 -25.19
CA GLY A 180 -11.80 -11.59 -24.98
C GLY A 180 -12.13 -12.31 -23.66
N THR A 181 -11.15 -12.52 -22.78
CA THR A 181 -11.31 -13.24 -21.50
C THR A 181 -11.67 -12.30 -20.34
N LYS A 182 -12.86 -11.69 -20.41
CA LYS A 182 -13.28 -10.61 -19.50
C LYS A 182 -13.11 -10.92 -18.00
N ALA A 183 -13.47 -12.12 -17.55
CA ALA A 183 -13.38 -12.48 -16.12
C ALA A 183 -11.93 -12.59 -15.63
N ALA A 184 -11.04 -13.17 -16.45
CA ALA A 184 -9.62 -13.28 -16.11
C ALA A 184 -8.94 -11.90 -16.11
N ALA A 185 -9.26 -11.07 -17.11
CA ALA A 185 -8.81 -9.68 -17.18
C ALA A 185 -9.26 -8.87 -15.95
N GLN A 186 -10.51 -9.06 -15.51
CA GLN A 186 -11.03 -8.40 -14.31
C GLN A 186 -10.26 -8.77 -13.05
N HIS A 187 -10.00 -10.06 -12.81
CA HIS A 187 -9.27 -10.48 -11.61
C HIS A 187 -7.81 -10.00 -11.63
N ALA A 188 -7.09 -10.16 -12.75
CA ALA A 188 -5.72 -9.67 -12.88
C ALA A 188 -5.64 -8.14 -12.72
N GLY A 189 -6.60 -7.42 -13.30
CA GLY A 189 -6.70 -5.96 -13.18
C GLY A 189 -7.04 -5.50 -11.77
N GLN A 190 -7.92 -6.21 -11.05
CA GLN A 190 -8.23 -5.93 -9.65
C GLN A 190 -7.00 -6.13 -8.75
N LEU A 191 -6.23 -7.19 -8.98
CA LEU A 191 -5.01 -7.46 -8.24
C LEU A 191 -3.96 -6.36 -8.48
N ALA A 192 -3.71 -6.01 -9.74
CA ALA A 192 -2.80 -4.94 -10.11
C ALA A 192 -3.25 -3.59 -9.51
N LYS A 193 -4.55 -3.29 -9.56
CA LYS A 193 -5.12 -2.09 -8.95
C LYS A 193 -4.89 -2.07 -7.44
N HIS A 194 -5.12 -3.20 -6.75
CA HIS A 194 -4.91 -3.27 -5.31
C HIS A 194 -3.46 -2.95 -4.93
N PHE A 195 -2.50 -3.56 -5.62
CA PHE A 195 -1.08 -3.29 -5.41
C PHE A 195 -0.70 -1.83 -5.74
N GLY A 196 -1.21 -1.29 -6.85
CA GLY A 196 -1.00 0.11 -7.22
C GLY A 196 -1.54 1.08 -6.16
N GLN A 197 -2.74 0.81 -5.63
CA GLN A 197 -3.34 1.61 -4.55
C GLN A 197 -2.54 1.53 -3.24
N ASN A 198 -1.90 0.40 -2.94
CA ASN A 198 -1.02 0.28 -1.77
C ASN A 198 0.30 1.05 -1.97
N SER A 199 0.91 0.95 -3.16
CA SER A 199 2.11 1.73 -3.52
C SER A 199 1.85 3.23 -3.39
N GLU A 200 0.74 3.70 -3.96
CA GLU A 200 0.35 5.11 -3.89
C GLU A 200 0.07 5.55 -2.45
N PHE A 201 -0.60 4.72 -1.65
CA PHE A 201 -0.78 4.99 -0.23
C PHE A 201 0.56 5.15 0.50
N HIS A 202 1.50 4.22 0.33
CA HIS A 202 2.83 4.32 0.93
C HIS A 202 3.61 5.55 0.45
N ARG A 203 3.45 5.95 -0.82
CA ARG A 203 4.02 7.19 -1.37
C ARG A 203 3.44 8.42 -0.67
N LEU A 204 2.11 8.47 -0.55
CA LEU A 204 1.40 9.57 0.12
C LEU A 204 1.77 9.65 1.60
N MET A 205 1.86 8.54 2.33
CA MET A 205 2.30 8.54 3.72
C MET A 205 3.72 9.11 3.89
N ARG A 206 4.65 8.84 2.96
CA ARG A 206 5.98 9.49 2.99
C ARG A 206 5.91 10.99 2.71
N GLU A 207 4.95 11.45 1.90
CA GLU A 207 4.71 12.88 1.71
C GLU A 207 4.07 13.51 2.95
N VAL A 208 3.13 12.82 3.59
CA VAL A 208 2.50 13.27 4.85
C VAL A 208 3.56 13.60 5.89
N GLU A 209 4.65 12.84 6.01
CA GLU A 209 5.72 13.14 6.98
C GLU A 209 6.60 14.35 6.64
N ARG A 210 6.50 14.89 5.41
CA ARG A 210 7.41 15.92 4.89
C ARG A 210 6.71 17.24 4.59
N VAL A 211 5.40 17.21 4.34
CA VAL A 211 4.67 18.42 4.00
C VAL A 211 4.55 19.37 5.19
N ASP A 212 4.51 20.66 4.86
CA ASP A 212 4.34 21.74 5.83
C ASP A 212 2.88 21.84 6.24
N VAL A 213 2.58 21.45 7.47
CA VAL A 213 1.25 21.60 8.09
C VAL A 213 1.30 22.56 9.27
N HIS A 214 2.26 23.49 9.31
CA HIS A 214 2.40 24.35 10.48
C HIS A 214 1.27 25.38 10.55
N SER A 215 0.76 25.61 11.75
CA SER A 215 -0.15 26.71 12.05
C SER A 215 0.61 27.87 12.71
N PRO A 216 0.18 29.14 12.53
CA PRO A 216 0.69 30.24 13.33
C PRO A 216 0.39 30.05 14.82
N LEU A 217 1.15 30.75 15.69
CA LEU A 217 0.87 30.83 17.12
C LEU A 217 -0.56 31.36 17.35
N ASP A 218 -1.31 30.68 18.22
CA ASP A 218 -2.73 30.99 18.52
C ASP A 218 -3.66 30.90 17.28
N GLY A 219 -3.19 30.27 16.20
CA GLY A 219 -3.84 30.28 14.89
C GLY A 219 -4.45 28.95 14.44
N ALA A 220 -4.27 27.87 15.20
CA ALA A 220 -4.72 26.54 14.78
C ALA A 220 -6.24 26.37 14.92
N ASN A 221 -6.91 26.02 13.82
CA ASN A 221 -8.34 25.77 13.80
C ASN A 221 -8.67 24.34 13.35
N PHE A 222 -9.50 23.66 14.13
CA PHE A 222 -10.00 22.31 13.89
C PHE A 222 -11.51 22.33 13.70
N TYR A 223 -12.07 21.30 13.08
CA TYR A 223 -13.51 21.18 12.94
C TYR A 223 -13.98 19.73 12.93
N SER A 224 -15.19 19.48 13.46
CA SER A 224 -15.78 18.15 13.42
C SER A 224 -17.29 18.13 13.49
N GLY A 225 -17.90 17.27 12.68
CA GLY A 225 -19.35 17.10 12.64
C GLY A 225 -20.07 18.14 11.78
N LYS A 226 -21.37 18.29 12.02
CA LYS A 226 -22.29 19.07 11.19
C LYS A 226 -23.37 19.67 12.06
N ASP A 227 -23.85 20.85 11.68
CA ASP A 227 -24.97 21.54 12.32
C ASP A 227 -26.30 20.76 12.13
N SER A 228 -27.37 21.25 12.73
CA SER A 228 -28.72 20.68 12.65
C SER A 228 -29.31 20.71 11.23
N ALA A 229 -28.81 21.58 10.35
CA ALA A 229 -29.18 21.69 8.94
C ALA A 229 -28.31 20.84 8.00
N GLY A 230 -27.27 20.17 8.53
CA GLY A 230 -26.32 19.35 7.78
C GLY A 230 -25.09 20.10 7.24
N THR A 231 -24.90 21.38 7.58
CA THR A 231 -23.72 22.17 7.22
C THR A 231 -22.48 21.63 7.95
N PRO A 232 -21.40 21.28 7.23
CA PRO A 232 -20.16 20.85 7.87
C PRO A 232 -19.54 21.94 8.74
N MET A 233 -19.00 21.57 9.90
CA MET A 233 -18.27 22.51 10.76
C MET A 233 -17.07 23.18 10.07
N ARG A 234 -16.53 22.56 9.00
CA ARG A 234 -15.53 23.15 8.10
C ARG A 234 -15.92 24.56 7.64
N VAL A 235 -17.18 24.75 7.26
CA VAL A 235 -17.69 26.04 6.75
C VAL A 235 -17.57 27.13 7.81
N TYR A 236 -17.80 26.80 9.08
CA TYR A 236 -17.68 27.73 10.18
C TYR A 236 -16.21 28.02 10.49
N ALA A 237 -15.37 26.99 10.57
CA ALA A 237 -13.94 27.16 10.80
C ALA A 237 -13.29 28.04 9.73
N GLU A 238 -13.46 27.69 8.45
CA GLU A 238 -12.83 28.41 7.34
C GLU A 238 -13.30 29.85 7.19
N LYS A 239 -14.53 30.18 7.64
CA LYS A 239 -15.05 31.55 7.66
C LYS A 239 -14.37 32.43 8.72
N HIS A 240 -13.81 31.84 9.77
CA HIS A 240 -13.16 32.54 10.88
C HIS A 240 -11.63 32.49 10.82
N THR A 241 -11.08 31.83 9.80
CA THR A 241 -9.66 31.82 9.48
C THR A 241 -9.34 32.78 8.34
N ASP A 242 -8.15 33.38 8.36
CA ASP A 242 -7.68 34.30 7.31
C ASP A 242 -6.62 33.69 6.38
N GLY A 243 -6.19 32.45 6.65
CA GLY A 243 -5.15 31.78 5.88
C GLY A 243 -3.72 32.26 6.19
N VAL A 244 -3.54 33.19 7.13
CA VAL A 244 -2.26 33.88 7.39
C VAL A 244 -1.91 33.86 8.88
N THR A 245 -2.80 34.36 9.72
CA THR A 245 -2.66 34.36 11.19
C THR A 245 -3.44 33.23 11.84
N SER A 246 -4.43 32.69 11.13
CA SER A 246 -5.22 31.54 11.54
C SER A 246 -5.56 30.69 10.33
N VAL A 247 -5.42 29.38 10.49
CA VAL A 247 -5.57 28.40 9.41
C VAL A 247 -6.31 27.18 9.91
N THR A 248 -7.10 26.52 9.06
CA THR A 248 -7.41 25.09 9.19
C THR A 248 -6.27 24.26 8.60
N LEU A 249 -6.29 22.94 8.82
CA LEU A 249 -5.33 22.04 8.19
C LEU A 249 -5.25 22.24 6.67
N GLU A 250 -6.39 22.30 6.00
CA GLU A 250 -6.51 22.41 4.54
C GLU A 250 -6.03 23.77 4.00
N GLN A 251 -5.89 24.78 4.86
CA GLN A 251 -5.34 26.07 4.49
C GLN A 251 -3.81 26.15 4.64
N THR A 252 -3.19 25.15 5.26
CA THR A 252 -1.72 25.02 5.26
C THR A 252 -1.22 24.62 3.87
N PRO A 253 0.04 24.95 3.50
CA PRO A 253 0.60 24.55 2.20
C PRO A 253 0.54 23.03 1.95
N GLY A 254 0.77 22.24 3.01
CA GLY A 254 0.69 20.79 2.99
C GLY A 254 -0.74 20.28 2.90
N GLY A 255 -1.63 20.76 3.77
CA GLY A 255 -3.02 20.33 3.77
C GLY A 255 -3.77 20.66 2.49
N ALA A 256 -3.58 21.86 1.93
CA ALA A 256 -4.17 22.26 0.65
C ALA A 256 -3.81 21.28 -0.47
N ARG A 257 -2.55 20.86 -0.51
CA ARG A 257 -2.06 19.90 -1.50
C ARG A 257 -2.77 18.55 -1.40
N PHE A 258 -3.10 18.08 -0.19
CA PHE A 258 -3.83 16.83 0.02
C PHE A 258 -5.35 16.99 -0.19
N ASP A 259 -5.92 18.16 0.11
CA ASP A 259 -7.32 18.51 -0.19
C ASP A 259 -7.58 18.46 -1.71
N ASP A 260 -6.66 19.03 -2.51
CA ASP A 260 -6.71 19.00 -3.99
C ASP A 260 -6.70 17.58 -4.59
N MET A 261 -6.20 16.58 -3.85
CA MET A 261 -6.15 15.19 -4.34
C MET A 261 -7.51 14.49 -4.28
N LEU A 262 -8.49 15.05 -3.57
CA LEU A 262 -9.85 14.53 -3.47
C LEU A 262 -9.88 13.02 -3.14
N LEU A 263 -9.09 12.60 -2.14
CA LEU A 263 -8.80 11.18 -1.85
C LEU A 263 -10.03 10.33 -1.49
N PHE A 264 -11.16 10.96 -1.18
CA PHE A 264 -12.45 10.30 -0.90
C PHE A 264 -13.37 10.19 -2.11
N GLU A 265 -13.04 10.85 -3.22
CA GLU A 265 -13.89 10.91 -4.41
C GLU A 265 -13.69 9.73 -5.37
N THR A 266 -14.64 9.58 -6.30
CA THR A 266 -14.56 8.57 -7.36
C THR A 266 -13.36 8.88 -8.26
N GLY A 267 -12.41 7.94 -8.35
CA GLY A 267 -11.16 8.12 -9.10
C GLY A 267 -9.93 8.32 -8.23
N SER A 268 -10.07 8.31 -6.91
CA SER A 268 -8.94 8.35 -5.97
C SER A 268 -7.88 7.28 -6.29
N PRO A 269 -6.58 7.66 -6.24
CA PRO A 269 -5.48 6.72 -6.48
C PRO A 269 -5.32 5.71 -5.34
N ILE A 270 -6.04 5.88 -4.23
CA ILE A 270 -6.00 5.01 -3.06
C ILE A 270 -7.42 4.61 -2.63
N ARG A 271 -7.51 3.66 -1.70
CA ARG A 271 -8.78 3.24 -1.14
C ARG A 271 -9.25 4.20 -0.05
N THR A 272 -10.55 4.19 0.24
CA THR A 272 -11.17 5.06 1.25
C THR A 272 -10.59 4.87 2.65
N ASP A 273 -10.23 3.65 3.04
CA ASP A 273 -9.55 3.37 4.30
C ASP A 273 -8.14 3.96 4.35
N HIS A 274 -7.36 3.79 3.27
CA HIS A 274 -6.06 4.44 3.14
C HIS A 274 -6.14 5.97 3.16
N ALA A 275 -7.18 6.55 2.54
CA ALA A 275 -7.42 7.99 2.60
C ALA A 275 -7.67 8.46 4.04
N LYS A 276 -8.43 7.69 4.85
CA LYS A 276 -8.62 8.01 6.28
C LYS A 276 -7.29 7.98 7.03
N ASP A 277 -6.43 7.01 6.76
CA ASP A 277 -5.13 6.90 7.43
C ASP A 277 -4.20 8.08 7.06
N VAL A 278 -4.18 8.47 5.78
CA VAL A 278 -3.46 9.66 5.30
C VAL A 278 -3.92 10.91 6.03
N TRP A 279 -5.23 11.17 6.05
CA TRP A 279 -5.79 12.34 6.73
C TRP A 279 -5.61 12.28 8.25
N SER A 280 -5.74 11.11 8.87
CA SER A 280 -5.51 10.93 10.30
C SER A 280 -4.08 11.32 10.68
N ARG A 281 -3.07 10.84 9.94
CA ARG A 281 -1.68 11.19 10.22
C ARG A 281 -1.36 12.66 9.93
N LEU A 282 -1.95 13.23 8.88
CA LEU A 282 -1.78 14.65 8.55
C LEU A 282 -2.38 15.55 9.65
N SER A 283 -3.58 15.21 10.13
CA SER A 283 -4.26 15.83 11.28
C SER A 283 -3.49 15.68 12.58
N GLU A 284 -2.90 14.52 12.84
CA GLU A 284 -2.05 14.30 14.02
C GLU A 284 -0.85 15.25 13.99
N ARG A 285 -0.13 15.34 12.86
CA ARG A 285 1.00 16.25 12.70
C ARG A 285 0.60 17.72 12.88
N TYR A 286 -0.56 18.11 12.36
CA TYR A 286 -1.12 19.45 12.55
C TYR A 286 -1.38 19.77 14.03
N ALA A 287 -1.93 18.82 14.78
CA ALA A 287 -2.15 18.96 16.23
C ALA A 287 -0.85 18.93 17.05
N GLU A 288 0.13 18.10 16.67
CA GLU A 288 1.44 18.02 17.30
C GLU A 288 2.27 19.30 17.10
N ASP A 289 2.06 20.01 15.99
CA ASP A 289 2.76 21.26 15.70
C ASP A 289 2.07 22.52 16.27
N ALA A 290 0.76 22.44 16.57
CA ALA A 290 -0.01 23.56 17.08
C ALA A 290 0.60 24.19 18.35
N GLN A 291 0.49 25.51 18.48
CA GLN A 291 1.06 26.27 19.60
C GLN A 291 0.07 27.32 20.10
N GLY A 292 0.03 27.51 21.41
CA GLY A 292 -0.83 28.51 22.05
C GLY A 292 -2.27 28.06 22.18
N GLU A 293 -3.21 28.99 21.99
CA GLU A 293 -4.64 28.71 21.98
C GLU A 293 -5.08 28.12 20.64
N VAL A 294 -5.77 26.98 20.69
CA VAL A 294 -6.35 26.34 19.50
C VAL A 294 -7.86 26.41 19.56
N THR A 295 -8.51 26.57 18.41
CA THR A 295 -9.97 26.65 18.30
C THR A 295 -10.52 25.42 17.58
N ALA A 296 -11.55 24.79 18.14
CA ALA A 296 -12.21 23.63 17.57
C ALA A 296 -13.70 23.89 17.37
N TRP A 297 -14.14 23.87 16.11
CA TRP A 297 -15.53 24.06 15.71
C TRP A 297 -16.23 22.69 15.68
N SER A 298 -17.06 22.37 16.66
CA SER A 298 -17.57 21.01 16.82
C SER A 298 -19.04 20.98 17.21
N HIS A 299 -19.86 20.32 16.39
CA HIS A 299 -21.26 19.97 16.69
C HIS A 299 -21.55 18.54 16.25
N ASN A 300 -22.13 17.72 17.13
CA ASN A 300 -22.46 16.31 16.86
C ASN A 300 -21.30 15.49 16.23
N ALA A 301 -20.07 15.73 16.70
CA ALA A 301 -18.89 15.01 16.23
C ALA A 301 -18.99 13.52 16.53
N ARG A 302 -18.70 12.67 15.53
CA ARG A 302 -18.74 11.20 15.68
C ARG A 302 -17.66 10.74 16.64
N ALA A 303 -17.97 9.82 17.55
CA ALA A 303 -17.03 9.32 18.55
C ALA A 303 -15.74 8.74 17.94
N GLU A 304 -15.88 8.08 16.80
CA GLU A 304 -14.81 7.48 16.01
C GLU A 304 -14.16 8.43 14.98
N GLY A 305 -14.56 9.70 14.94
CA GLY A 305 -14.01 10.69 14.01
C GLY A 305 -12.61 11.18 14.39
N ILE A 306 -11.85 11.65 13.39
CA ILE A 306 -10.44 12.08 13.52
C ILE A 306 -10.24 13.09 14.66
N TRP A 307 -11.15 14.06 14.82
CA TRP A 307 -11.13 14.98 15.95
C TRP A 307 -11.06 14.30 17.31
N ASN A 308 -11.93 13.30 17.52
CA ASN A 308 -12.08 12.63 18.81
C ASN A 308 -10.99 11.60 19.08
N THR A 309 -10.50 10.92 18.03
CA THR A 309 -9.58 9.78 18.15
C THR A 309 -8.12 10.15 17.91
N VAL A 310 -7.85 11.27 17.24
CA VAL A 310 -6.51 11.68 16.82
C VAL A 310 -6.16 13.09 17.28
N GLU A 311 -6.88 14.10 16.78
CA GLU A 311 -6.50 15.52 16.96
C GLU A 311 -6.57 15.96 18.42
N ARG A 312 -7.72 15.77 19.09
CA ARG A 312 -7.87 16.16 20.50
C ARG A 312 -6.85 15.45 21.41
N PRO A 313 -6.67 14.11 21.34
CA PRO A 313 -5.63 13.45 22.13
C PRO A 313 -4.21 13.94 21.84
N ALA A 314 -3.89 14.31 20.60
CA ALA A 314 -2.58 14.88 20.25
C ALA A 314 -2.40 16.27 20.85
N LEU A 315 -3.42 17.14 20.76
CA LEU A 315 -3.43 18.46 21.39
C LEU A 315 -3.28 18.38 22.91
N GLU A 316 -3.98 17.44 23.57
CA GLU A 316 -3.90 17.24 25.03
C GLU A 316 -2.51 16.79 25.50
N ARG A 317 -1.73 16.13 24.63
CA ARG A 317 -0.34 15.72 24.90
C ARG A 317 0.68 16.78 24.53
N ASN A 318 0.30 17.77 23.71
CA ASN A 318 1.20 18.79 23.20
C ASN A 318 1.44 19.89 24.26
N PRO A 319 2.64 20.01 24.85
CA PRO A 319 2.90 20.98 25.90
C PRO A 319 2.95 22.44 25.41
N ALA A 320 3.01 22.66 24.08
CA ALA A 320 2.96 24.00 23.50
C ALA A 320 1.52 24.54 23.38
N VAL A 321 0.50 23.66 23.48
CA VAL A 321 -0.91 24.06 23.50
C VAL A 321 -1.29 24.52 24.90
N THR A 322 -1.73 25.77 25.02
CA THR A 322 -2.08 26.39 26.31
C THR A 322 -3.57 26.29 26.62
N LYS A 323 -4.41 26.18 25.58
CA LYS A 323 -5.87 26.08 25.71
C LYS A 323 -6.50 25.49 24.45
N ILE A 324 -7.52 24.65 24.64
CA ILE A 324 -8.38 24.13 23.57
C ILE A 324 -9.77 24.76 23.73
N GLY A 325 -10.10 25.74 22.88
CA GLY A 325 -11.41 26.38 22.84
C GLY A 325 -12.36 25.61 21.93
N VAL A 326 -13.42 25.03 22.46
CA VAL A 326 -14.46 24.38 21.64
C VAL A 326 -15.62 25.34 21.43
N ILE A 327 -15.96 25.58 20.16
CA ILE A 327 -17.10 26.41 19.76
C ILE A 327 -18.12 25.49 19.09
N ASP A 328 -19.34 25.51 19.62
CA ASP A 328 -20.51 24.88 19.02
C ASP A 328 -21.43 26.00 18.49
N PRO A 329 -21.53 26.20 17.16
CA PRO A 329 -22.38 27.24 16.57
C PRO A 329 -23.89 27.02 16.81
N ASP A 330 -24.28 25.80 17.20
CA ASP A 330 -25.67 25.36 17.33
C ASP A 330 -26.09 25.11 18.80
N ALA A 331 -25.21 25.42 19.78
CA ALA A 331 -25.46 25.23 21.22
C ALA A 331 -26.41 26.28 21.85
#